data_AF-A0A519W318-F1
#
_entry.id   AF-A0A519W318-F1
#
_cell.length_a   1.000
_cell.length_b   1.000
_cell.length_c   1.000
_cell.angle_alpha   90.00
_cell.angle_beta   90.00
_cell.angle_gamma   90.00
#
_symmetry.space_group_name_H-M   'P 1'
#
loop_
_entity.id
_entity.type
_entity.pdbx_description
1 polymer ?
#
loop_
_entity_poly.entity_id
_entity_poly.type
_entity_poly.pdbx_seq_one_letter_code
_entity_poly.pdbx_strand_id
1 'polypeptide(L)'
;FNHYAYGAIGDWMYKNVAGINAVSTAPGYKEILIKPIPGGKLTSASGELDTSYGTVKSSWTLVDGLFKLDVTVPANAKATVMLPKSGKKEQIGSGNYHFEYKY
;
A
#
# COMPACT_ATOMS: atom_id res chain seq x y z
N PHE A 1 14.98 23.79 -16.25
CA PHE A 1 14.12 22.59 -16.48
C PHE A 1 14.59 21.41 -15.64
N ASN A 2 14.69 21.58 -14.32
CA ASN A 2 15.11 20.52 -13.39
C ASN A 2 14.70 20.92 -11.96
N HIS A 3 13.40 21.10 -11.76
CA HIS A 3 12.86 21.50 -10.45
C HIS A 3 11.87 20.44 -9.99
N TYR A 4 12.09 19.92 -8.78
CA TYR A 4 11.34 18.79 -8.23
C TYR A 4 9.89 19.11 -7.85
N ALA A 5 9.46 20.39 -7.90
CA ALA A 5 8.20 20.83 -7.32
C ALA A 5 6.99 20.10 -7.90
N TYR A 6 6.96 19.92 -9.22
CA TYR A 6 5.89 19.16 -9.88
C TYR A 6 6.02 17.64 -9.69
N GLY A 7 7.18 17.15 -9.25
CA GLY A 7 7.39 15.75 -8.87
C GLY A 7 6.72 15.38 -7.54
N ALA A 8 6.20 16.35 -6.77
CA ALA A 8 5.50 16.12 -5.50
C ALA A 8 4.27 15.20 -5.65
N ILE A 9 3.74 15.04 -6.88
CA ILE A 9 2.69 14.05 -7.18
C ILE A 9 3.12 12.60 -6.86
N GLY A 10 4.43 12.32 -6.80
CA GLY A 10 4.95 11.01 -6.40
C GLY A 10 4.44 10.58 -5.02
N ASP A 11 4.34 11.48 -4.05
CA ASP A 11 3.79 11.17 -2.72
C ASP A 11 2.35 10.66 -2.82
N TRP A 12 1.53 11.27 -3.68
CA TRP A 12 0.16 10.82 -3.93
C TRP A 12 0.14 9.42 -4.56
N MET A 13 1.06 9.12 -5.47
CA MET A 13 1.18 7.80 -6.09
C MET A 13 1.52 6.73 -5.05
N TYR A 14 2.49 6.97 -4.16
CA TYR A 14 2.82 6.03 -3.07
C TYR A 14 1.64 5.83 -2.12
N LYS A 15 1.02 6.93 -1.67
CA LYS A 15 -0.04 6.87 -0.64
C LYS A 15 -1.37 6.33 -1.13
N ASN A 16 -1.73 6.56 -2.39
CA ASN A 16 -3.06 6.22 -2.91
C ASN A 16 -3.01 5.11 -3.96
N VAL A 17 -2.07 5.14 -4.89
CA VAL A 17 -1.97 4.12 -5.94
C VAL A 17 -1.34 2.86 -5.38
N ALA A 18 -0.14 2.94 -4.80
CA ALA A 18 0.47 1.81 -4.09
C ALA A 18 -0.20 1.58 -2.72
N GLY A 19 -0.75 2.63 -2.10
CA GLY A 19 -1.49 2.53 -0.86
C GLY A 19 -0.63 2.54 0.41
N ILE A 20 0.67 2.87 0.34
CA ILE A 20 1.60 2.79 1.47
C ILE A 20 1.57 4.11 2.23
N ASN A 21 1.12 4.09 3.49
CA ASN A 21 0.97 5.27 4.32
C ASN A 21 1.63 5.07 5.69
N ALA A 22 2.35 6.08 6.16
CA ALA A 22 2.75 6.16 7.56
C ALA A 22 1.53 6.49 8.44
N VAL A 23 1.51 5.96 9.65
CA VAL A 23 0.51 6.31 10.68
C VAL A 23 1.11 7.38 11.60
N SER A 24 0.42 8.53 11.74
CA SER A 24 0.94 9.69 12.47
C SER A 24 1.16 9.43 13.97
N THR A 25 0.37 8.54 14.58
CA THR A 25 0.53 8.14 15.99
C THR A 25 1.68 7.15 16.22
N ALA A 26 2.30 6.63 15.17
CA ALA A 26 3.42 5.69 15.23
C ALA A 26 4.43 5.98 14.10
N PRO A 27 5.23 7.05 14.23
CA PRO A 27 6.10 7.56 13.17
C PRO A 27 7.19 6.57 12.74
N GLY A 28 7.76 6.83 11.56
CA GLY A 28 8.85 6.01 11.01
C GLY A 28 8.40 4.67 10.44
N TYR A 29 7.11 4.51 10.11
CA TYR A 29 6.53 3.26 9.59
C TYR A 29 6.58 2.08 10.58
N LYS A 30 6.57 2.36 11.89
CA LYS A 30 6.36 1.34 12.92
C LYS A 30 4.96 0.71 12.78
N GLU A 31 3.99 1.55 12.47
CA GLU A 31 2.67 1.15 11.98
C GLU A 31 2.46 1.69 10.58
N ILE A 32 1.94 0.82 9.71
CA ILE A 32 1.75 1.10 8.29
C ILE A 32 0.27 0.98 7.98
N LEU A 33 -0.28 1.92 7.23
CA LEU A 33 -1.58 1.77 6.60
C LEU A 33 -1.38 1.37 5.14
N ILE A 34 -1.88 0.18 4.77
CA ILE A 34 -1.95 -0.30 3.40
C ILE A 34 -3.38 -0.09 2.90
N LYS A 35 -3.57 0.90 2.03
CA LYS A 35 -4.87 1.31 1.49
C LYS A 35 -4.74 1.70 0.01
N PRO A 36 -4.54 0.73 -0.90
CA PRO A 36 -4.58 1.03 -2.33
C PRO A 36 -5.99 1.51 -2.72
N ILE A 37 -6.05 2.45 -3.66
CA ILE A 37 -7.29 2.99 -4.21
C ILE A 37 -7.28 2.77 -5.73
N PRO A 38 -7.70 1.59 -6.22
CA PRO A 38 -7.86 1.36 -7.64
C PRO A 38 -8.86 2.36 -8.24
N GLY A 39 -8.52 2.92 -9.40
CA GLY A 39 -9.33 3.94 -10.05
C GLY A 39 -8.77 4.40 -11.38
N GLY A 40 -9.55 5.23 -12.09
CA GLY A 40 -9.21 5.65 -13.44
C GLY A 40 -9.15 4.47 -14.40
N LYS A 41 -8.02 4.30 -15.07
CA LYS A 41 -7.76 3.19 -16.00
C LYS A 41 -6.73 2.19 -15.47
N LEU A 42 -6.30 2.34 -14.21
CA LEU A 42 -5.30 1.45 -13.62
C LEU A 42 -5.95 0.13 -13.22
N THR A 43 -5.44 -0.96 -13.80
CA THR A 43 -5.81 -2.34 -13.44
C THR A 43 -4.74 -3.02 -12.61
N SER A 44 -3.60 -2.37 -12.38
CA SER A 44 -2.56 -2.86 -11.48
C SER A 44 -1.66 -1.72 -11.00
N ALA A 45 -1.00 -1.92 -9.87
CA ALA A 45 0.13 -1.13 -9.44
C ALA A 45 1.01 -1.92 -8.47
N SER A 46 2.29 -1.58 -8.42
CA SER A 46 3.23 -2.11 -7.44
C SER A 46 4.10 -0.97 -6.91
N GLY A 47 4.33 -0.96 -5.60
CA GLY A 47 5.20 -0.01 -4.95
C GLY A 47 5.92 -0.63 -3.76
N GLU A 48 7.15 -0.19 -3.56
CA GLU A 48 7.97 -0.53 -2.40
C GLU A 48 8.58 0.72 -1.80
N LEU A 49 8.82 0.66 -0.49
CA LEU A 49 9.45 1.73 0.26
C LEU A 49 10.41 1.12 1.28
N ASP A 50 11.66 1.55 1.23
CA ASP A 50 12.64 1.22 2.25
C ASP A 50 12.43 2.10 3.48
N THR A 51 12.16 1.45 4.61
CA THR A 51 11.96 2.10 5.91
C THR A 51 13.11 1.75 6.84
N SER A 52 13.18 2.40 8.00
CA SER A 52 14.13 2.02 9.06
C SER A 52 13.94 0.60 9.58
N TYR A 53 12.78 -0.04 9.33
CA TYR A 53 12.49 -1.41 9.73
C TYR A 53 12.76 -2.44 8.63
N GLY A 54 13.03 -1.99 7.39
CA GLY A 54 13.15 -2.80 6.19
C GLY A 54 12.13 -2.40 5.12
N THR A 55 12.05 -3.17 4.05
CA THR A 55 11.20 -2.87 2.89
C THR A 55 9.74 -3.23 3.16
N VAL A 56 8.84 -2.26 2.97
CA VAL A 56 7.39 -2.51 2.83
C VAL A 56 7.05 -2.59 1.35
N LYS A 57 6.19 -3.54 0.96
CA LYS A 57 5.70 -3.67 -0.43
C LYS A 57 4.17 -3.76 -0.46
N SER A 58 3.58 -3.18 -1.48
CA SER A 58 2.15 -3.28 -1.80
C SER A 58 2.00 -3.41 -3.30
N SER A 59 1.43 -4.54 -3.74
CA SER A 59 1.26 -4.86 -5.15
C SER A 59 -0.14 -5.39 -5.38
N TRP A 60 -0.89 -4.78 -6.29
CA TRP A 60 -2.26 -5.20 -6.56
C TRP A 60 -2.58 -5.30 -8.05
N THR A 61 -3.55 -6.15 -8.35
CA THR A 61 -4.19 -6.28 -9.67
C THR A 61 -5.70 -6.31 -9.52
N LEU A 62 -6.41 -5.71 -10.48
CA LEU A 62 -7.85 -5.75 -10.64
C LEU A 62 -8.16 -6.16 -12.09
N VAL A 63 -8.49 -7.43 -12.27
CA VAL A 63 -8.78 -8.03 -13.58
C VAL A 63 -10.07 -8.82 -13.48
N ASP A 64 -10.98 -8.64 -14.43
CA ASP A 64 -12.26 -9.38 -14.49
C ASP A 64 -13.10 -9.33 -13.18
N GLY A 65 -13.02 -8.21 -12.47
CA GLY A 65 -13.73 -8.02 -11.19
C GLY A 65 -13.11 -8.78 -10.01
N LEU A 66 -11.91 -9.32 -10.17
CA LEU A 66 -11.13 -9.98 -9.12
C LEU A 66 -9.99 -9.07 -8.68
N PHE A 67 -9.98 -8.70 -7.40
CA PHE A 67 -8.91 -7.91 -6.82
C PHE A 67 -7.97 -8.82 -6.04
N LYS A 68 -6.67 -8.69 -6.33
CA LYS A 68 -5.57 -9.37 -5.64
C LYS A 68 -4.64 -8.31 -5.07
N LEU A 69 -4.20 -8.52 -3.83
CA LEU A 69 -3.24 -7.66 -3.14
C LEU A 69 -2.22 -8.51 -2.41
N ASP A 70 -0.95 -8.31 -2.76
CA ASP A 70 0.22 -8.84 -2.07
C ASP A 70 0.85 -7.73 -1.22
N VAL A 71 1.09 -8.02 0.05
CA VAL A 71 1.68 -7.09 1.02
C VAL A 71 2.88 -7.72 1.69
N THR A 72 4.00 -7.00 1.72
CA THR A 72 5.17 -7.34 2.55
C THR A 72 5.27 -6.34 3.68
N VAL A 73 5.30 -6.84 4.92
CA VAL A 73 5.53 -6.04 6.13
C VAL A 73 6.88 -6.44 6.72
N PRO A 74 7.83 -5.50 6.89
CA PRO A 74 9.14 -5.83 7.42
C PRO A 74 9.09 -6.24 8.90
N ALA A 75 10.15 -6.90 9.37
CA ALA A 75 10.28 -7.30 10.76
C ALA A 75 10.14 -6.11 11.72
N ASN A 76 9.61 -6.35 12.92
CA ASN A 76 9.36 -5.33 13.94
C ASN A 76 8.38 -4.20 13.54
N ALA A 77 7.67 -4.32 12.41
CA ALA A 77 6.56 -3.46 12.02
C ALA A 77 5.24 -4.25 11.96
N LYS A 78 4.12 -3.51 11.90
CA LYS A 78 2.78 -4.07 11.68
C LYS A 78 2.01 -3.20 10.69
N ALA A 79 1.04 -3.79 10.00
CA ALA A 79 0.21 -3.06 9.06
C ALA A 79 -1.29 -3.22 9.36
N THR A 80 -2.04 -2.15 9.06
CA THR A 80 -3.48 -2.21 8.88
C THR A 80 -3.76 -2.20 7.39
N VAL A 81 -4.39 -3.24 6.88
CA VAL A 81 -4.82 -3.35 5.49
C VAL A 81 -6.29 -2.97 5.40
N MET A 82 -6.61 -1.97 4.56
CA MET A 82 -7.98 -1.60 4.21
C MET A 82 -8.24 -2.07 2.78
N LEU A 83 -9.06 -3.12 2.63
CA LEU A 83 -9.35 -3.71 1.34
C LEU A 83 -10.41 -2.88 0.59
N PRO A 84 -10.08 -2.26 -0.55
CA PRO A 84 -10.98 -1.36 -1.27
C PRO A 84 -12.33 -1.99 -1.62
N LYS A 85 -13.42 -1.22 -1.50
CA LYS A 85 -14.83 -1.63 -1.74
C LYS A 85 -15.40 -2.78 -0.90
N SER A 86 -14.59 -3.55 -0.19
CA SER A 86 -15.09 -4.59 0.72
C SER A 86 -15.51 -4.04 2.10
N GLY A 87 -14.99 -2.86 2.48
CA GLY A 87 -15.11 -2.32 3.84
C GLY A 87 -14.30 -3.10 4.89
N LYS A 88 -13.63 -4.19 4.51
CA LYS A 88 -12.85 -5.04 5.41
C LYS A 88 -11.56 -4.34 5.81
N LYS A 89 -11.28 -4.38 7.12
CA LYS A 89 -10.05 -3.92 7.76
C LYS A 89 -9.39 -5.11 8.44
N GLU A 90 -8.11 -5.31 8.20
CA GLU A 90 -7.34 -6.40 8.79
C GLU A 90 -6.02 -5.89 9.35
N GLN A 91 -5.65 -6.36 10.54
CA GLN A 91 -4.37 -6.03 11.15
C GLN A 91 -3.44 -7.24 11.04
N ILE A 92 -2.26 -7.01 10.48
CA ILE A 92 -1.26 -8.04 10.21
C ILE A 92 0.09 -7.66 10.84
N GLY A 93 0.87 -8.68 11.19
CA GLY A 93 2.24 -8.52 11.66
C GLY A 93 3.24 -8.44 10.52
N SER A 94 4.52 -8.71 10.81
CA SER A 94 5.55 -8.88 9.79
C SER A 94 5.35 -10.15 8.98
N GLY A 95 5.68 -10.11 7.69
CA GLY A 95 5.58 -11.25 6.79
C GLY A 95 5.06 -10.86 5.41
N ASN A 96 4.75 -11.89 4.61
CA ASN A 96 4.11 -11.74 3.31
C ASN A 96 2.67 -12.24 3.40
N TYR A 97 1.75 -11.43 2.90
CA TYR A 97 0.31 -11.68 2.97
C TYR A 97 -0.32 -11.53 1.59
N HIS A 98 -1.27 -12.41 1.30
CA HIS A 98 -2.05 -12.37 0.07
C HIS A 98 -3.53 -12.19 0.40
N PHE A 99 -4.19 -11.26 -0.28
CA PHE A 99 -5.62 -11.01 -0.19
C PHE A 99 -6.24 -11.11 -1.58
N GLU A 100 -7.35 -11.84 -1.68
CA GLU A 100 -8.07 -12.01 -2.93
C GLU A 100 -9.57 -12.01 -2.67
N TYR A 101 -10.31 -11.21 -3.44
CA TYR A 101 -11.77 -11.14 -3.35
C TYR A 101 -12.39 -10.55 -4.62
N LYS A 102 -13.69 -10.81 -4.80
CA LYS A 102 -14.48 -10.17 -5.85
C LYS A 102 -14.70 -8.68 -5.52
N TYR A 103 -14.25 -7.79 -6.41
CA TYR A 103 -14.14 -6.34 -6.23
C TYR A 103 -15.45 -5.57 -6.41
#